data_AF-A0A7R9Z8Z0-F1
#
_entry.id   AF-A0A7R9Z8Z0-F1
#
_cell.length_a   1.000
_cell.length_b   1.000
_cell.length_c   1.000
_cell.angle_alpha   90.00
_cell.angle_beta   90.00
_cell.angle_gamma   90.00
#
_symmetry.space_group_name_H-M   'P 1'
#
loop_
_entity.id
_entity.type
_entity.pdbx_description
1 polymer ?
#
loop_
_entity_poly.entity_id
_entity_poly.type
_entity_poly.pdbx_seq_one_letter_code
_entity_poly.pdbx_strand_id
1 'polypeptide(L)'
;GKSSLVNMVTNRKSLAYTSKRPGKTQQFNFFAVNDKPEREREIKYGDEVPGEKDADSFYIVDLPGFGFAKVPQQQRQAWSDLFAEYIASRKTLRVLFHLVDARHGP
;
A
#
# COMPACT_ATOMS: atom_id res chain seq x y z
N GLY A 1 4.34 2.58 11.21
CA GLY A 1 3.68 3.79 10.68
C GLY A 1 2.64 3.39 9.67
N LYS A 2 2.99 3.34 8.39
CA LYS A 2 2.07 3.10 7.25
C LYS A 2 1.10 1.91 7.45
N SER A 3 1.61 0.70 7.62
CA SER A 3 0.77 -0.50 7.75
C SER A 3 -0.13 -0.46 9.01
N SER A 4 0.32 0.22 10.09
CA SER A 4 -0.51 0.45 11.27
C SER A 4 -1.66 1.42 10.98
N LEU A 5 -1.41 2.46 10.19
CA LEU A 5 -2.44 3.39 9.73
C LEU A 5 -3.46 2.67 8.85
N VAL A 6 -3.01 1.82 7.91
CA VAL A 6 -3.90 1.00 7.06
C VAL A 6 -4.86 0.17 7.91
N ASN A 7 -4.34 -0.55 8.90
CA ASN A 7 -5.14 -1.32 9.85
C ASN A 7 -6.16 -0.45 10.61
N MET A 8 -5.72 0.73 11.08
CA MET A 8 -6.59 1.66 11.81
C MET A 8 -7.74 2.19 10.94
N VAL A 9 -7.46 2.71 9.74
CA VAL A 9 -8.48 3.33 8.87
C VAL A 9 -9.43 2.29 8.27
N THR A 10 -9.00 1.03 8.16
CA THR A 10 -9.85 -0.07 7.71
C THR A 10 -10.58 -0.79 8.85
N ASN A 11 -10.37 -0.36 10.11
CA ASN A 11 -10.88 -1.02 11.31
C ASN A 11 -10.55 -2.54 11.35
N ARG A 12 -9.33 -2.92 10.95
CA ARG A 12 -8.83 -4.30 10.93
C ARG A 12 -7.57 -4.41 11.80
N LYS A 13 -7.39 -5.55 12.47
CA LYS A 13 -6.22 -5.77 13.35
C LYS A 13 -4.97 -6.25 12.63
N SER A 14 -5.12 -6.95 11.51
CA SER A 14 -4.02 -7.68 10.85
C SER A 14 -4.17 -7.74 9.33
N LEU A 15 -4.77 -6.72 8.71
CA LEU A 15 -4.93 -6.65 7.25
C LEU A 15 -3.57 -6.37 6.58
N ALA A 16 -2.89 -5.32 7.02
CA ALA A 16 -1.52 -5.02 6.63
C ALA A 16 -0.55 -5.55 7.69
N TYR A 17 0.53 -6.18 7.25
CA TYR A 17 1.55 -6.70 8.16
C TYR A 17 2.30 -5.56 8.86
N THR A 18 2.19 -5.49 10.18
CA THR A 18 2.91 -4.51 11.00
C THR A 18 4.14 -5.12 11.65
N SER A 19 5.30 -4.47 11.52
CA SER A 19 6.53 -4.85 12.23
C SER A 19 7.15 -3.68 12.96
N LYS A 20 7.76 -3.95 14.12
CA LYS A 20 8.57 -2.97 14.85
C LYS A 20 9.90 -2.66 14.15
N ARG A 21 10.38 -3.55 13.27
CA ARG A 21 11.62 -3.35 12.49
C ARG A 21 11.30 -2.57 11.20
N PRO A 22 11.96 -1.42 10.95
CA PRO A 22 11.82 -0.68 9.69
C PRO A 22 12.18 -1.55 8.46
N GLY A 23 11.51 -1.31 7.33
CA GLY A 23 11.88 -1.90 6.03
C GLY A 23 11.32 -3.29 5.72
N LYS A 24 10.29 -3.75 6.44
CA LYS A 24 9.67 -5.07 6.22
C LYS A 24 8.76 -5.13 4.99
N THR A 25 8.08 -4.04 4.65
CA THR A 25 7.30 -3.94 3.41
C THR A 25 8.26 -3.76 2.24
N GLN A 26 8.39 -4.79 1.39
CA GLN A 26 9.27 -4.80 0.21
C GLN A 26 8.51 -4.82 -1.12
N GLN A 27 7.19 -4.98 -1.04
CA GLN A 27 6.29 -5.10 -2.18
C GLN A 27 5.20 -4.03 -2.09
N PHE A 28 4.56 -3.75 -3.21
CA PHE A 28 3.34 -2.95 -3.24
C PHE A 28 2.18 -3.83 -2.77
N ASN A 29 1.57 -3.48 -1.65
CA ASN A 29 0.40 -4.19 -1.15
C ASN A 29 -0.87 -3.42 -1.49
N PHE A 30 -1.78 -4.04 -2.22
CA PHE A 30 -3.08 -3.46 -2.59
C PHE A 30 -4.17 -4.06 -1.72
N PHE A 31 -4.91 -3.19 -1.02
CA PHE A 31 -6.04 -3.57 -0.19
C PHE A 31 -7.31 -3.04 -0.82
N ALA A 32 -8.19 -3.92 -1.28
CA ALA A 32 -9.52 -3.54 -1.75
C ALA A 32 -10.37 -3.11 -0.55
N VAL A 33 -11.06 -1.97 -0.69
CA VAL A 33 -11.96 -1.40 0.32
C VAL A 33 -13.32 -1.23 -0.32
N ASN A 34 -14.36 -1.65 0.40
CA ASN A 34 -15.77 -1.64 -0.04
C ASN A 34 -16.01 -2.39 -1.35
N ASP A 35 -15.07 -3.20 -1.80
CA ASP A 35 -15.26 -4.12 -2.92
C ASP A 35 -15.89 -5.40 -2.34
N LYS A 36 -17.22 -5.55 -2.47
CA LYS A 36 -17.94 -6.72 -1.95
C LYS A 36 -17.72 -7.93 -2.85
N PRO A 37 -17.04 -8.97 -2.36
CA PRO A 37 -16.89 -10.19 -3.12
C PRO A 37 -18.00 -11.14 -2.68
N GLU A 38 -18.91 -11.51 -3.56
CA GLU A 38 -19.51 -12.85 -3.49
C GLU A 38 -18.44 -13.95 -3.80
N ARG A 39 -17.19 -13.74 -3.37
CA ARG A 39 -16.04 -14.52 -3.78
C ARG A 39 -15.24 -14.92 -2.56
N GLU A 40 -15.30 -16.21 -2.30
CA GLU A 40 -14.52 -16.89 -1.28
C GLU A 40 -13.00 -16.92 -1.58
N ARG A 41 -12.56 -16.37 -2.73
CA ARG A 41 -11.17 -16.45 -3.20
C ARG A 41 -10.47 -15.09 -3.19
N GLU A 42 -9.20 -15.14 -2.77
CA GLU A 42 -8.24 -14.05 -2.87
C GLU A 42 -8.16 -13.54 -4.33
N ILE A 43 -8.36 -12.24 -4.54
CA ILE A 43 -8.28 -11.59 -5.85
C ILE A 43 -6.85 -11.10 -6.07
N LYS A 44 -6.23 -11.51 -7.16
CA LYS A 44 -4.89 -11.08 -7.56
C LYS A 44 -4.95 -9.93 -8.55
N TYR A 45 -3.87 -9.15 -8.59
CA TYR A 45 -3.73 -8.10 -9.59
C TYR A 45 -3.78 -8.69 -11.01
N GLY A 46 -4.72 -8.20 -11.83
CA GLY A 46 -4.94 -8.67 -13.20
C GLY A 46 -6.08 -9.66 -13.35
N ASP A 47 -6.66 -10.16 -12.25
CA ASP A 47 -7.85 -11.00 -12.32
C ASP A 47 -9.05 -10.21 -12.87
N GLU A 48 -9.82 -10.83 -13.77
CA GLU A 48 -11.13 -10.30 -14.14
C GLU A 48 -12.12 -10.54 -13.00
N VAL A 49 -12.80 -9.46 -12.63
CA VAL A 49 -13.71 -9.45 -11.50
C VAL A 49 -15.15 -9.30 -12.03
N PRO A 50 -15.91 -10.41 -12.25
CA PRO A 50 -17.34 -10.34 -12.58
C PRO A 50 -18.20 -9.56 -11.57
N GLY A 51 -19.17 -8.79 -12.08
CA GLY A 51 -20.02 -7.91 -11.30
C GLY A 51 -19.61 -6.44 -11.45
N GLU A 52 -20.49 -5.54 -11.03
CA GLU A 52 -20.18 -4.12 -10.97
C GLU A 52 -19.49 -3.81 -9.65
N LYS A 53 -18.47 -2.94 -9.71
CA LYS A 53 -17.82 -2.44 -8.50
C LYS A 53 -18.79 -1.54 -7.76
N ASP A 54 -18.84 -1.69 -6.43
CA ASP A 54 -19.55 -0.74 -5.59
C ASP A 54 -19.01 0.68 -5.86
N ALA A 55 -19.91 1.67 -5.95
CA ALA A 55 -19.57 3.03 -6.35
C ALA A 55 -18.54 3.70 -5.41
N ASP A 56 -18.49 3.24 -4.16
CA ASP A 56 -17.56 3.69 -3.11
C ASP A 56 -16.36 2.75 -2.92
N SER A 57 -16.15 1.79 -3.83
CA SER A 57 -14.99 0.89 -3.78
C SER A 57 -13.70 1.58 -4.24
N PHE A 58 -12.61 1.29 -3.56
CA PHE A 58 -11.28 1.81 -3.90
C PHE A 58 -10.17 0.90 -3.39
N TYR A 59 -8.92 1.24 -3.74
CA TYR A 59 -7.75 0.58 -3.21
C TYR A 59 -6.96 1.50 -2.27
N ILE A 60 -6.56 0.96 -1.13
CA ILE A 60 -5.45 1.50 -0.34
C ILE A 60 -4.18 0.76 -0.76
N VAL A 61 -3.12 1.50 -1.03
CA VAL A 61 -1.84 0.92 -1.47
C VAL A 61 -0.76 1.22 -0.43
N ASP A 62 -0.24 0.19 0.23
CA ASP A 62 0.90 0.30 1.15
C ASP A 62 2.20 0.09 0.36
N LEU A 63 2.97 1.16 0.24
CA LEU A 63 4.21 1.20 -0.51
C LEU A 63 5.40 0.74 0.35
N PRO A 64 6.46 0.19 -0.26
CA PRO A 64 7.69 -0.10 0.46
C PRO A 64 8.24 1.16 1.15
N GLY A 65 8.78 1.01 2.36
CA GLY A 65 9.31 2.14 3.13
C GLY A 65 10.76 2.44 2.77
N PHE A 66 11.03 3.52 2.03
CA PHE A 66 12.37 3.80 1.48
C PHE A 66 13.34 4.49 2.45
N GLY A 67 12.85 5.24 3.44
CA GLY A 67 13.70 6.17 4.22
C GLY A 67 14.57 5.56 5.32
N PHE A 68 14.14 4.47 5.97
CA PHE A 68 14.79 3.95 7.19
C PHE A 68 15.18 2.47 7.12
N ALA A 69 14.91 1.80 6.01
CA ALA A 69 15.23 0.40 5.83
C ALA A 69 16.74 0.23 5.58
N LYS A 70 17.41 -0.62 6.36
CA LYS A 70 18.79 -1.06 6.07
C LYS A 70 18.75 -2.03 4.88
N VAL A 71 18.68 -1.48 3.67
CA VAL A 71 18.65 -2.24 2.42
C VAL A 71 19.78 -1.82 1.49
N PRO A 72 20.27 -2.74 0.62
CA PRO A 72 21.27 -2.41 -0.38
C PRO A 72 20.86 -1.20 -1.23
N GLN A 73 21.84 -0.40 -1.64
CA GLN A 73 21.58 0.79 -2.47
C GLN A 73 20.85 0.44 -3.78
N GLN A 74 21.21 -0.67 -4.40
CA GLN A 74 20.55 -1.15 -5.62
C GLN A 74 19.05 -1.43 -5.42
N GLN A 75 18.67 -2.04 -4.29
CA GLN A 75 17.26 -2.26 -3.96
C GLN A 75 16.53 -0.94 -3.70
N ARG A 76 17.17 0.01 -3.01
CA ARG A 76 16.60 1.36 -2.81
C ARG A 76 16.37 2.07 -4.13
N GLN A 77 17.28 1.94 -5.09
CA GLN A 77 17.13 2.56 -6.40
C GLN A 77 15.96 1.94 -7.17
N ALA A 78 15.92 0.61 -7.29
CA ALA A 78 14.82 -0.09 -7.98
C ALA A 78 13.45 0.28 -7.40
N TRP A 79 13.38 0.42 -6.09
CA TRP A 79 12.22 0.89 -5.35
C TRP A 79 11.84 2.35 -5.63
N SER A 80 12.82 3.24 -5.70
CA SER A 80 12.62 4.64 -6.08
C SER A 80 12.07 4.74 -7.51
N ASP A 81 12.60 3.93 -8.43
CA ASP A 81 12.19 3.92 -9.83
C ASP A 81 10.74 3.42 -9.96
N LEU A 82 10.40 2.31 -9.29
CA LEU A 82 9.02 1.78 -9.23
C LEU A 82 8.03 2.79 -8.64
N PHE A 83 8.44 3.51 -7.59
CA PHE A 83 7.61 4.54 -6.97
C PHE A 83 7.35 5.71 -7.92
N ALA A 84 8.40 6.21 -8.58
CA ALA A 84 8.30 7.30 -9.54
C ALA A 84 7.40 6.92 -10.72
N GLU A 85 7.59 5.72 -11.28
CA GLU A 85 6.77 5.20 -12.37
C GLU A 85 5.31 5.04 -11.94
N TYR A 86 5.06 4.49 -10.75
CA TYR A 86 3.70 4.30 -10.24
C TYR A 86 2.95 5.63 -10.09
N ILE A 87 3.57 6.64 -9.49
CA ILE A 87 2.94 7.96 -9.36
C ILE A 87 2.71 8.62 -10.71
N ALA A 88 3.68 8.52 -11.63
CA ALA A 88 3.60 9.16 -12.93
C ALA A 88 2.54 8.52 -13.84
N SER A 89 2.41 7.19 -13.81
CA SER A 89 1.59 6.43 -14.77
C SER A 89 0.20 6.06 -14.27
N ARG A 90 -0.02 5.99 -12.94
CA ARG A 90 -1.26 5.46 -12.39
C ARG A 90 -2.41 6.47 -12.46
N LYS A 91 -3.14 6.45 -13.58
CA LYS A 91 -4.34 7.30 -13.81
C LYS A 91 -5.42 7.20 -12.73
N THR A 92 -5.49 6.07 -12.00
CA THR A 92 -6.47 5.87 -10.93
C THR A 92 -6.00 6.38 -9.57
N LEU A 93 -4.74 6.83 -9.44
CA LEU A 93 -4.22 7.39 -8.20
C LEU A 93 -4.90 8.74 -7.94
N ARG A 94 -5.47 8.90 -6.73
CA ARG A 94 -6.21 10.12 -6.36
C ARG A 94 -5.49 10.93 -5.30
N VAL A 95 -4.88 10.27 -4.32
CA VAL A 95 -4.27 10.91 -3.15
C VAL A 95 -3.02 10.14 -2.74
N LEU A 96 -1.97 10.87 -2.36
CA LEU A 96 -0.76 10.35 -1.75
C LEU A 96 -0.65 10.84 -0.29
N PHE A 97 -0.53 9.91 0.65
CA PHE A 97 -0.29 10.23 2.06
C PHE A 97 1.20 10.12 2.38
N HIS A 98 1.86 11.26 2.58
CA HIS A 98 3.25 11.31 3.03
C HIS A 98 3.28 11.30 4.58
N LEU A 99 3.58 10.15 5.17
CA LEU A 99 3.65 10.01 6.62
C LEU A 99 5.03 10.41 7.15
N VAL A 100 5.06 11.48 7.93
CA VAL A 100 6.25 11.98 8.64
C VAL A 100 6.11 11.64 10.12
N ASP A 101 7.21 11.19 10.73
CA ASP A 101 7.26 10.90 12.15
C ASP A 101 7.48 12.20 12.94
N ALA A 102 6.45 12.65 13.65
CA ALA A 102 6.47 13.91 14.41
C ALA A 102 7.51 13.97 15.54
N ARG A 103 8.16 12.85 15.88
CA ARG A 103 9.23 12.80 16.88
C ARG A 103 10.58 13.25 16.33
N HIS A 104 10.72 13.25 15.00
CA HIS A 104 11.86 13.85 14.34
C HIS A 104 11.46 15.28 13.99
N GLY A 105 12.24 16.24 14.49
CA GLY A 105 12.01 17.67 14.26
C GLY A 105 12.04 18.04 12.78
N PRO A 106 11.76 19.32 12.45
CA PRO A 106 11.84 19.82 11.08
C PRO A 106 13.23 19.64 10.47
#